data_AF-A0A7C9W559-F1
#
_entry.id   AF-A0A7C9W559-F1
#
_cell.length_a   1.000
_cell.length_b   1.000
_cell.length_c   1.000
_cell.angle_alpha   90.00
_cell.angle_beta   90.00
_cell.angle_gamma   90.00
#
_symmetry.space_group_name_H-M   'P 1'
#
loop_
_entity.id
_entity.type
_entity.pdbx_description
1 polymer ?
#
loop_
_entity_poly.entity_id
_entity_poly.type
_entity_poly.pdbx_seq_one_letter_code
_entity_poly.pdbx_strand_id
1 'polypeptide(L)'
;MDSAELIERLRREGGFRLLPLLGNTGQVAGVHLTRFLPGGHLDVIQAWDDRWAAYARMPDTLDAGAPFAGPVGGMVRSGPFARIVAPLLPIQSGLTAP
;
A
#
# COMPACT_ATOMS: atom_id res chain seq x y z
N MET A 1 18.38 -0.15 -4.46
CA MET A 1 17.49 0.24 -3.36
C MET A 1 17.05 -1.02 -2.67
N ASP A 2 17.42 -1.19 -1.41
CA ASP A 2 16.97 -2.30 -0.59
C ASP A 2 15.53 -2.08 -0.11
N SER A 3 14.87 -3.14 0.36
CA SER A 3 13.46 -3.04 0.80
C SER A 3 13.27 -2.08 1.97
N ALA A 4 14.24 -1.97 2.87
CA ALA A 4 14.15 -1.10 4.04
C ALA A 4 14.24 0.39 3.66
N GLU A 5 15.18 0.73 2.77
CA GLU A 5 15.33 2.05 2.17
C GLU A 5 14.04 2.46 1.43
N LEU A 6 13.45 1.53 0.69
CA LEU A 6 12.21 1.76 -0.04
C LEU A 6 11.00 1.95 0.89
N ILE A 7 10.90 1.15 1.96
CA ILE A 7 9.87 1.32 3.00
C ILE A 7 10.02 2.69 3.67
N GLU A 8 11.22 3.07 4.07
CA GLU A 8 11.48 4.36 4.68
C GLU A 8 11.15 5.52 3.73
N ARG A 9 11.43 5.35 2.44
CA ARG A 9 11.06 6.31 1.41
C ARG A 9 9.54 6.44 1.25
N LEU A 10 8.80 5.33 1.25
CA LEU A 10 7.34 5.35 1.23
C LEU A 10 6.76 6.07 2.45
N ARG A 11 7.38 5.92 3.62
CA ARG A 11 6.96 6.62 4.84
C ARG A 11 7.25 8.13 4.76
N ARG A 12 8.47 8.50 4.40
CA ARG A 12 8.93 9.90 4.41
C ARG A 12 8.43 10.71 3.22
N GLU A 13 8.45 10.13 2.03
CA GLU A 13 8.12 10.81 0.78
C GLU A 13 6.74 10.41 0.24
N GLY A 14 6.35 9.14 0.42
CA GLY A 14 5.09 8.61 -0.10
C GLY A 14 3.87 8.86 0.78
N GLY A 15 4.05 9.37 2.00
CA GLY A 15 2.99 9.61 2.98
C GLY A 15 2.37 8.34 3.58
N PHE A 16 3.02 7.19 3.41
CA PHE A 16 2.51 5.92 3.94
C PHE A 16 2.73 5.82 5.45
N ARG A 17 1.68 5.41 6.16
CA ARG A 17 1.76 4.94 7.54
C ARG A 17 2.11 3.46 7.54
N LEU A 18 2.94 3.03 8.49
CA LEU A 18 3.38 1.65 8.61
C LEU A 18 2.75 0.99 9.84
N LEU A 19 2.23 -0.22 9.66
CA LEU A 19 1.74 -1.11 10.71
C LEU A 19 2.38 -2.50 10.53
N PRO A 20 2.58 -3.29 11.60
CA PRO A 20 3.01 -4.68 11.46
C PRO A 20 1.92 -5.50 10.76
N LEU A 21 2.30 -6.32 9.77
CA LEU A 21 1.44 -7.37 9.23
C LEU A 21 1.58 -8.60 10.11
N LEU A 22 0.47 -9.04 10.70
CA LEU A 22 0.46 -10.24 11.54
C LEU A 22 0.13 -11.47 10.68
N GLY A 23 0.85 -12.57 10.92
CA GLY A 23 0.51 -13.87 10.37
C GLY A 23 -0.58 -14.57 11.19
N ASN A 24 -1.00 -15.74 10.72
CA ASN A 24 -2.09 -16.54 11.31
C ASN A 24 -1.86 -16.95 12.78
N THR A 25 -0.63 -16.80 13.26
CA THR A 25 -0.16 -17.20 14.58
C THR A 25 0.08 -15.97 15.48
N GLY A 26 -0.24 -14.76 15.02
CA GLY A 26 -0.04 -13.49 15.76
C GLY A 26 1.38 -12.95 15.72
N GLN A 27 2.31 -13.66 15.10
CA GLN A 27 3.67 -13.20 14.84
C GLN A 27 3.69 -12.10 13.77
N VAL A 28 4.65 -11.19 13.86
CA VAL A 28 4.91 -10.23 12.78
C VAL A 28 5.46 -11.01 11.58
N ALA A 29 4.70 -11.01 10.48
CA ALA A 29 5.01 -11.68 9.23
C ALA A 29 5.37 -10.71 8.10
N GLY A 30 5.39 -9.40 8.38
CA GLY A 30 5.71 -8.37 7.39
C GLY A 30 5.23 -6.99 7.81
N VAL A 31 4.91 -6.15 6.82
CA VAL A 31 4.42 -4.78 7.01
C VAL A 31 3.17 -4.47 6.20
N HIS A 32 2.28 -3.69 6.80
CA HIS A 32 1.20 -2.95 6.15
C HIS A 32 1.65 -1.51 5.95
N LEU A 33 1.48 -0.99 4.74
CA LEU A 33 1.65 0.41 4.42
C LEU A 33 0.33 0.96 3.90
N THR A 34 -0.15 2.05 4.49
CA THR A 34 -1.42 2.66 4.10
C THR A 34 -1.31 4.17 3.96
N ARG A 35 -1.91 4.75 2.92
CA ARG A 35 -2.09 6.21 2.82
C ARG A 35 -3.46 6.58 2.27
N PHE A 36 -4.02 7.65 2.80
CA PHE A 36 -5.21 8.27 2.24
C PHE A 36 -4.80 9.19 1.10
N LEU A 37 -5.55 9.14 0.00
CA LEU A 37 -5.37 9.98 -1.17
C LEU A 37 -6.49 11.02 -1.24
N PRO A 38 -6.19 12.21 -1.78
CA PRO A 38 -7.23 13.14 -2.22
C PRO A 38 -8.20 12.44 -3.19
N GLY A 39 -9.49 12.73 -3.06
CA GLY A 39 -10.53 12.08 -3.88
C GLY A 39 -11.12 10.81 -3.27
N GLY A 40 -10.96 10.60 -1.95
CA GLY A 40 -11.69 9.55 -1.21
C GLY A 40 -11.21 8.14 -1.52
N HIS A 41 -9.89 7.94 -1.59
CA HIS A 41 -9.28 6.63 -1.81
C HIS A 41 -8.19 6.34 -0.77
N LEU A 42 -7.91 5.06 -0.56
CA LEU A 42 -6.85 4.53 0.28
C LEU A 42 -5.97 3.60 -0.57
N ASP A 43 -4.66 3.84 -0.54
CA ASP A 43 -3.66 2.89 -1.05
C ASP A 43 -3.22 2.00 0.11
N VAL A 44 -3.26 0.68 -0.10
CA VAL A 44 -2.79 -0.34 0.84
C VAL A 44 -1.74 -1.20 0.17
N ILE A 45 -0.60 -1.39 0.83
CA ILE A 45 0.43 -2.35 0.44
C ILE A 45 0.65 -3.30 1.61
N GLN A 46 0.64 -4.59 1.32
CA GLN A 46 1.08 -5.64 2.25
C GLN A 46 2.38 -6.22 1.70
N ALA A 47 3.42 -6.28 2.52
CA ALA A 47 4.67 -6.93 2.15
C ALA A 47 5.06 -7.93 3.23
N TRP A 48 5.35 -9.17 2.82
CA TRP A 48 5.80 -10.24 3.72
C TRP A 48 7.32 -10.29 3.80
N ASP A 49 7.96 -10.13 2.66
CA ASP A 49 9.41 -10.10 2.49
C ASP A 49 9.78 -9.26 1.24
N ASP A 50 11.07 -9.26 0.89
CA ASP A 50 11.64 -8.54 -0.25
C ASP A 50 11.06 -8.99 -1.61
N ARG A 51 10.50 -10.21 -1.66
CA ARG A 51 10.08 -10.91 -2.87
C ARG A 51 8.57 -10.82 -3.08
N TRP A 52 7.81 -10.63 -2.01
CA TRP A 52 6.35 -10.69 -2.03
C TRP A 52 5.70 -9.47 -1.40
N ALA A 53 4.98 -8.74 -2.25
CA ALA A 53 3.98 -7.80 -1.81
C ALA A 53 2.70 -7.89 -2.63
N ALA A 54 1.63 -7.32 -2.08
CA ALA A 54 0.37 -7.06 -2.72
C ALA A 54 0.01 -5.58 -2.54
N TYR A 55 -0.68 -5.02 -3.53
CA TYR A 55 -1.19 -3.65 -3.49
C TYR A 55 -2.67 -3.63 -3.83
N ALA A 56 -3.40 -2.70 -3.22
CA ALA A 56 -4.76 -2.36 -3.58
C ALA A 56 -5.00 -0.85 -3.41
N ARG A 57 -5.78 -0.27 -4.33
CA ARG A 57 -6.44 1.02 -4.15
C ARG A 57 -7.92 0.77 -3.92
N MET A 58 -8.46 1.31 -2.85
CA MET A 58 -9.87 1.14 -2.48
C MET A 58 -10.51 2.49 -2.17
N PRO A 59 -11.84 2.64 -2.34
CA PRO A 59 -12.56 3.81 -1.84
C PRO A 59 -12.40 3.95 -0.32
N ASP A 60 -12.25 5.18 0.17
CA ASP A 60 -12.28 5.52 1.59
C ASP A 60 -13.74 5.68 2.06
N THR A 61 -14.51 4.61 1.91
CA THR A 61 -15.92 4.55 2.30
C THR A 61 -16.21 3.20 2.95
N LEU A 62 -16.87 3.23 4.10
CA LEU A 62 -17.34 2.03 4.76
C LEU A 62 -18.57 1.49 4.04
N ASP A 63 -18.49 0.26 3.52
CA ASP A 63 -19.68 -0.48 3.10
C ASP A 63 -20.28 -1.20 4.32
N ALA A 64 -21.29 -0.58 4.93
CA ALA A 64 -21.99 -1.15 6.07
C ALA A 64 -22.79 -2.41 5.72
N GLY A 65 -23.15 -2.61 4.45
CA GLY A 65 -23.84 -3.80 3.97
C GLY A 65 -22.91 -5.01 3.81
N ALA A 66 -21.60 -4.75 3.66
CA ALA A 66 -20.59 -5.80 3.49
C ALA A 66 -19.26 -5.45 4.18
N PRO A 67 -19.23 -5.35 5.52
CA PRO A 67 -18.05 -4.88 6.27
C PRO A 67 -16.83 -5.80 6.16
N PHE A 68 -17.02 -7.04 5.73
CA PHE A 68 -15.97 -8.04 5.51
C PHE A 68 -15.74 -8.36 4.02
N ALA A 69 -16.45 -7.68 3.10
CA ALA A 69 -16.18 -7.87 1.69
C ALA A 69 -14.77 -7.38 1.38
N GLY A 70 -14.04 -8.19 0.61
CA GLY A 70 -12.76 -7.78 0.08
C GLY A 70 -12.91 -6.54 -0.81
N PRO A 71 -11.83 -5.79 -1.01
CA PRO A 71 -11.88 -4.56 -1.80
C PRO A 71 -12.38 -4.83 -3.23
N VAL A 72 -13.52 -4.24 -3.59
CA VAL A 72 -14.07 -4.29 -4.95
C VAL A 72 -13.23 -3.41 -5.86
N GLY A 73 -12.64 -3.99 -6.92
CA GLY A 73 -11.77 -3.26 -7.85
C GLY A 73 -10.30 -3.18 -7.44
N GLY A 74 -9.88 -3.91 -6.40
CA GLY A 74 -8.47 -4.01 -6.02
C GLY A 74 -7.66 -4.74 -7.09
N MET A 75 -6.79 -4.01 -7.79
CA MET A 75 -5.81 -4.65 -8.68
C MET A 75 -4.75 -5.36 -7.83
N VAL A 76 -4.97 -6.64 -7.53
CA VAL A 76 -3.99 -7.47 -6.83
C VAL A 76 -2.80 -7.73 -7.76
N ARG A 77 -1.75 -6.92 -7.64
CA ARG A 77 -0.45 -7.18 -8.29
C ARG A 77 0.46 -7.89 -7.31
N SER A 78 0.86 -9.12 -7.64
CA SER A 78 1.89 -9.88 -6.93
C SER A 78 3.22 -9.79 -7.67
N GLY A 79 4.33 -9.62 -6.94
CA GLY A 79 5.68 -9.58 -7.51
C GLY A 79 6.70 -8.95 -6.57
N PRO A 80 7.93 -8.69 -7.07
CA PRO A 80 9.00 -8.05 -6.31
C PRO A 80 8.55 -6.71 -5.74
N PHE A 81 8.87 -6.45 -4.47
CA PHE A 81 8.43 -5.28 -3.71
C PHE A 81 8.64 -3.97 -4.48
N ALA A 82 9.84 -3.76 -5.04
CA ALA A 82 10.16 -2.56 -5.82
C ALA A 82 9.28 -2.34 -7.06
N ARG A 83 8.84 -3.41 -7.74
CA ARG A 83 7.99 -3.30 -8.94
C ARG A 83 6.56 -2.87 -8.60
N ILE A 84 6.08 -3.25 -7.41
CA ILE A 84 4.75 -2.89 -6.93
C ILE A 84 4.70 -1.42 -6.50
N VAL A 85 5.75 -0.94 -5.83
CA VAL A 85 5.73 0.39 -5.21
C VAL A 85 6.36 1.49 -6.06
N ALA A 86 7.13 1.17 -7.10
CA ALA A 86 7.70 2.17 -8.00
C ALA A 86 6.65 3.15 -8.58
N PRO A 87 5.42 2.73 -8.96
CA PRO A 87 4.35 3.65 -9.36
C PRO A 87 3.73 4.46 -8.22
N LEU A 88 4.01 4.11 -6.96
CA LEU A 88 3.37 4.66 -5.75
C LEU A 88 4.27 5.64 -4.98
N LEU A 89 5.59 5.47 -5.11
CA LEU A 89 6.58 6.51 -4.83
C LEU A 89 6.17 7.77 -5.58
N PRO A 90 6.51 8.97 -5.06
CA PRO A 90 6.01 10.22 -5.61
C PRO A 90 6.13 10.17 -7.12
N ILE A 91 4.95 10.05 -7.76
CA ILE A 91 4.70 10.52 -9.11
C ILE A 91 5.50 11.81 -9.14
N GLN A 92 6.48 11.90 -10.04
CA GLN A 92 7.07 13.19 -10.36
C GLN A 92 5.87 14.06 -10.65
N SER A 93 5.47 14.84 -9.65
CA SER A 93 4.30 15.66 -9.67
C SER A 93 4.62 16.74 -10.67
N GLY A 94 4.46 16.41 -11.96
CA GLY A 94 3.72 17.24 -12.86
C GLY A 94 2.42 17.57 -12.14
N LEU A 95 2.49 18.61 -11.32
CA LEU A 95 1.71 19.80 -11.56
C LEU A 95 1.59 19.97 -13.08
N THR A 96 0.64 19.27 -13.68
CA THR A 96 -0.10 19.90 -14.76
C THR A 96 -0.93 20.95 -14.04
N ALA A 97 -0.32 22.13 -13.91
CA ALA A 97 -1.00 23.38 -13.71
C ALA A 97 -2.13 23.50 -14.77
N PRO A 98 -3.20 24.24 -14.47
CA PRO A 98 -4.40 24.33 -15.32
C PRO A 98 -4.09 24.67 -16.79
#